data_AF-A0A4U7CVB6-F1
#
_entry.id   AF-A0A4U7CVB6-F1
#
_cell.length_a   1.000
_cell.length_b   1.000
_cell.length_c   1.000
_cell.angle_alpha   90.00
_cell.angle_beta   90.00
_cell.angle_gamma   90.00
#
_symmetry.space_group_name_H-M   'P 1'
#
loop_
_entity.id
_entity.type
_entity.pdbx_description
1 polymer ?
#
loop_
_entity_poly.entity_id
_entity_poly.type
_entity_poly.pdbx_seq_one_letter_code
_entity_poly.pdbx_strand_id
1 'polypeptide(L)'
;DTELPDRVEEKSSFLDTMETETPRFRPFWWSFPIPKQPVYARATWDDPAKEEIGNVLLNSDQDLIEQYYPEDYNEEELPFTTLADTSMEEYEPVIMRLNDLGIELGE
;
A
#
# COMPACT_ATOMS: atom_id res chain seq x y z
N ASP A 1 6.00 -6.33 27.16
CA ASP A 1 5.07 -7.44 27.40
C ASP A 1 3.88 -7.37 26.46
N THR A 2 3.97 -8.12 25.37
CA THR A 2 2.86 -8.35 24.45
C THR A 2 2.18 -9.65 24.86
N GLU A 3 0.93 -9.59 25.33
CA GLU A 3 0.14 -10.80 25.57
C GLU A 3 -0.19 -11.48 24.22
N LEU A 4 0.23 -12.73 24.08
CA LEU A 4 -0.05 -13.55 22.90
C LEU A 4 -1.14 -14.58 23.23
N PRO A 5 -1.99 -14.97 22.26
CA PRO A 5 -2.98 -16.01 22.50
C PRO A 5 -2.34 -17.37 22.81
N ASP A 6 -2.92 -18.16 23.73
CA ASP A 6 -2.43 -19.48 24.18
C ASP A 6 -2.01 -20.43 23.03
N ARG A 7 -2.76 -20.40 21.91
CA ARG A 7 -2.46 -21.22 20.72
C ARG A 7 -1.11 -20.91 20.08
N VAL A 8 -0.63 -19.68 20.23
CA VAL A 8 0.66 -19.21 19.72
C VAL A 8 1.75 -19.57 20.73
N GLU A 9 1.45 -19.40 22.01
CA GLU A 9 2.33 -19.78 23.12
C GLU A 9 2.73 -21.26 23.08
N GLU A 10 1.76 -22.15 22.89
CA GLU A 10 1.99 -23.60 22.92
C GLU A 10 2.67 -24.18 21.67
N LYS A 11 2.67 -23.45 20.54
CA LYS A 11 3.07 -23.98 19.23
C LYS A 11 4.30 -23.31 18.63
N SER A 12 4.70 -22.17 19.15
CA SER A 12 5.82 -21.43 18.60
C SER A 12 7.13 -21.85 19.28
N SER A 13 8.07 -22.35 18.47
CA SER A 13 9.44 -22.66 18.90
C SER A 13 10.32 -21.40 19.05
N PHE A 14 9.76 -20.20 18.88
CA PHE A 14 10.51 -18.95 18.73
C PHE A 14 10.22 -17.92 19.83
N LEU A 15 9.33 -18.22 20.78
CA LEU A 15 8.92 -17.29 21.84
C LEU A 15 10.07 -17.02 22.82
N ASP A 16 10.87 -18.03 23.13
CA ASP A 16 12.05 -17.91 24.01
C ASP A 16 13.13 -16.96 23.42
N THR A 17 13.09 -16.73 22.11
CA THR A 17 13.99 -15.82 21.39
C THR A 17 13.33 -14.48 21.05
N MET A 18 12.05 -14.30 21.38
CA MET A 18 11.33 -13.07 21.11
C MET A 18 11.95 -11.96 21.97
N GLU A 19 12.39 -10.88 21.32
CA GLU A 19 13.05 -9.72 21.93
C GLU A 19 14.47 -9.92 22.52
N THR A 20 15.03 -11.15 22.51
CA THR A 20 16.38 -11.39 23.10
C THR A 20 17.54 -11.14 22.15
N GLU A 21 17.30 -11.18 20.83
CA GLU A 21 18.26 -10.73 19.84
C GLU A 21 17.92 -9.32 19.38
N THR A 22 18.90 -8.42 19.29
CA THR A 22 18.77 -7.22 18.45
C THR A 22 18.95 -7.68 17.00
N PRO A 23 17.88 -7.87 16.21
CA PRO A 23 18.06 -8.40 14.87
C PRO A 23 18.78 -7.33 14.05
N ARG A 24 20.03 -7.61 13.66
CA ARG A 24 20.77 -6.77 12.72
C ARG A 24 20.29 -7.10 11.32
N PHE A 25 19.10 -6.62 10.97
CA PHE A 25 18.59 -6.75 9.61
C PHE A 25 19.55 -6.05 8.66
N ARG A 26 20.07 -6.80 7.68
CA ARG A 26 20.89 -6.27 6.60
C ARG A 26 20.09 -6.45 5.31
N PRO A 27 19.68 -5.38 4.62
CA PRO A 27 19.09 -5.50 3.30
C PRO A 27 20.04 -6.28 2.40
N PHE A 28 19.58 -7.38 1.81
CA PHE A 28 20.38 -8.20 0.90
C PHE A 28 20.01 -7.95 -0.56
N TRP A 29 18.76 -7.55 -0.81
CA TRP A 29 18.24 -7.27 -2.14
C TRP A 29 17.01 -6.36 -2.06
N TRP A 30 16.84 -5.56 -3.11
CA TRP A 30 15.64 -4.78 -3.37
C TRP A 30 15.08 -5.21 -4.71
N SER A 31 13.77 -5.29 -4.79
CA SER A 31 13.14 -5.41 -6.10
C SER A 31 13.46 -4.19 -6.95
N PHE A 32 13.26 -4.34 -8.25
CA PHE A 32 13.07 -3.18 -9.12
C PHE A 32 11.86 -2.37 -8.63
N PRO A 33 11.80 -1.06 -8.94
CA PRO A 33 10.63 -0.25 -8.66
C PRO A 33 9.38 -0.91 -9.24
N ILE A 34 8.36 -1.03 -8.40
CA ILE A 34 7.02 -1.44 -8.82
C ILE A 34 6.08 -0.23 -8.69
N PRO A 35 5.08 -0.11 -9.57
CA PRO A 35 4.07 0.92 -9.43
C PRO A 35 3.40 0.83 -8.07
N LYS A 36 2.99 1.98 -7.51
CA LYS A 36 2.24 2.06 -6.26
C LYS A 36 0.80 1.56 -6.47
N GLN A 37 -0.01 1.58 -5.42
CA GLN A 37 -1.40 1.12 -5.50
C GLN A 37 -2.21 2.05 -6.43
N PRO A 38 -2.96 1.51 -7.40
CA PRO A 38 -3.81 2.34 -8.25
C PRO A 38 -5.07 2.77 -7.50
N VAL A 39 -5.55 3.97 -7.81
CA VAL A 39 -6.95 4.33 -7.61
C VAL A 39 -7.68 4.05 -8.91
N TYR A 40 -8.71 3.21 -8.86
CA TYR A 40 -9.49 2.82 -10.04
C TYR A 40 -10.99 2.90 -9.76
N ALA A 41 -11.74 3.03 -10.84
CA ALA A 41 -13.19 3.12 -10.84
C ALA A 41 -13.78 1.96 -11.66
N ARG A 42 -15.04 1.61 -11.39
CA ARG A 42 -15.77 0.64 -12.22
C ARG A 42 -15.83 1.15 -13.66
N ALA A 43 -15.57 0.27 -14.61
CA ALA A 43 -15.66 0.59 -16.03
C ALA A 43 -17.07 1.07 -16.42
N THR A 44 -18.10 0.52 -15.79
CA THR A 44 -19.52 0.84 -16.03
C THR A 44 -20.00 2.11 -15.32
N TRP A 45 -19.14 2.82 -14.58
CA TRP A 45 -19.54 4.05 -13.91
C TRP A 45 -19.51 5.21 -14.92
N ASP A 46 -20.71 5.60 -15.36
CA ASP A 46 -20.97 6.70 -16.29
C ASP A 46 -21.70 7.83 -15.55
N ASP A 47 -20.95 8.59 -14.76
CA ASP A 47 -21.44 9.77 -14.04
C ASP A 47 -20.38 10.88 -14.14
N PRO A 48 -20.78 12.14 -14.39
CA PRO A 48 -19.85 13.28 -14.41
C PRO A 48 -18.99 13.41 -13.15
N ALA A 49 -19.50 12.96 -11.99
CA ALA A 49 -18.75 12.96 -10.73
C ALA A 49 -17.44 12.15 -10.81
N LYS A 50 -17.34 11.16 -11.70
CA LYS A 50 -16.12 10.38 -11.90
C LYS A 50 -14.94 11.25 -12.33
N GLU A 51 -15.17 12.16 -13.28
CA GLU A 51 -14.15 13.08 -13.77
C GLU A 51 -13.84 14.15 -12.72
N GLU A 52 -14.86 14.67 -12.04
CA GLU A 52 -14.69 15.63 -10.95
C GLU A 52 -13.82 15.07 -9.82
N ILE A 53 -14.16 13.87 -9.32
CA ILE A 53 -13.40 13.19 -8.26
C ILE A 53 -11.98 12.89 -8.72
N GLY A 54 -11.78 12.40 -9.95
CA GLY A 54 -10.45 12.16 -10.50
C GLY A 54 -9.58 13.42 -10.52
N ASN A 55 -10.15 14.53 -10.97
CA ASN A 55 -9.46 15.82 -11.00
C ASN A 55 -9.13 16.32 -9.59
N VAL A 56 -10.05 16.20 -8.62
CA VAL A 56 -9.76 16.58 -7.23
C VAL A 56 -8.59 15.76 -6.70
N LEU A 57 -8.62 14.43 -6.86
CA LEU A 57 -7.58 13.54 -6.35
C LEU A 57 -6.20 13.80 -6.97
N LEU A 58 -6.13 14.11 -8.26
CA LEU A 58 -4.88 14.42 -8.97
C LEU A 58 -4.30 15.79 -8.63
N ASN A 59 -5.15 16.76 -8.27
CA ASN A 59 -4.72 18.12 -7.93
C ASN A 59 -4.60 18.35 -6.42
N SER A 60 -4.88 17.34 -5.59
CA SER A 60 -4.63 17.39 -4.15
C SER A 60 -3.14 17.33 -3.86
N ASP A 61 -2.71 18.24 -3.00
CA ASP A 61 -1.39 18.28 -2.39
C ASP A 61 -1.48 18.06 -0.88
N GLN A 62 -0.32 18.05 -0.24
CA GLN A 62 -0.21 17.90 1.21
C GLN A 62 -1.03 18.95 1.97
N ASP A 63 -0.91 20.22 1.58
CA ASP A 63 -1.60 21.35 2.24
C ASP A 63 -3.13 21.21 2.13
N LEU A 64 -3.65 20.71 1.01
CA LEU A 64 -5.09 20.44 0.85
C LEU A 64 -5.52 19.25 1.69
N ILE A 65 -4.74 18.17 1.74
CA ILE A 65 -5.05 16.96 2.50
C ILE A 65 -5.12 17.26 4.00
N GLU A 66 -4.15 18.00 4.53
CA GLU A 66 -4.06 18.36 5.95
C GLU A 66 -5.27 19.15 6.45
N GLN A 67 -5.93 19.93 5.58
CA GLN A 67 -7.16 20.67 5.94
C GLN A 67 -8.34 19.77 6.34
N TYR A 68 -8.31 18.49 5.95
CA TYR A 68 -9.37 17.53 6.23
C TYR A 68 -9.02 16.61 7.42
N TYR A 69 -7.93 16.90 8.15
CA TYR A 69 -7.49 16.06 9.25
C TYR A 69 -8.32 16.27 10.53
N PRO A 70 -8.67 15.19 11.23
CA PRO A 70 -9.11 15.28 12.61
C PRO A 70 -8.04 15.96 13.47
N GLU A 71 -8.46 16.70 14.50
CA GLU A 71 -7.54 17.38 15.43
C GLU A 71 -6.59 16.43 16.18
N ASP A 72 -6.91 15.14 16.23
CA ASP A 72 -6.14 14.08 16.89
C ASP A 72 -5.34 13.19 15.92
N TYR A 73 -5.23 13.58 14.65
CA TYR A 73 -4.46 12.82 13.66
C TYR A 73 -2.95 13.00 13.88
N ASN A 74 -2.19 11.90 13.80
CA ASN A 74 -0.74 11.94 13.99
C ASN A 74 -0.06 12.65 12.79
N GLU A 75 0.44 13.85 13.03
CA GLU A 75 0.97 14.80 12.03
C GLU A 75 2.40 14.49 11.54
N GLU A 76 3.11 13.50 12.11
CA GLU A 76 4.58 13.44 11.95
C GLU A 76 5.08 13.10 10.52
N GLU A 77 4.31 12.43 9.66
CA GLU A 77 4.59 12.41 8.21
C GLU A 77 3.46 11.75 7.39
N LEU A 78 3.06 12.38 6.29
CA LEU A 78 2.16 11.77 5.31
C LEU A 78 2.86 10.62 4.59
N PRO A 79 2.30 9.39 4.58
CA PRO A 79 2.87 8.30 3.79
C PRO A 79 2.76 8.58 2.28
N PHE A 80 1.80 9.41 1.88
CA PHE A 80 1.57 9.87 0.51
C PHE A 80 1.00 11.28 0.52
N THR A 81 1.49 12.15 -0.35
CA THR A 81 1.13 13.58 -0.40
C THR A 81 0.33 13.96 -1.64
N THR A 82 0.31 13.10 -2.66
CA THR A 82 -0.39 13.35 -3.92
C THR A 82 -0.59 12.05 -4.72
N LEU A 83 -1.42 12.10 -5.75
CA LEU A 83 -1.54 11.05 -6.76
C LEU A 83 -0.86 11.49 -8.07
N ALA A 84 -0.32 10.52 -8.78
CA ALA A 84 0.08 10.69 -10.17
C ALA A 84 -0.97 10.08 -11.09
N ASP A 85 -1.21 10.72 -12.23
CA ASP A 85 -2.00 10.10 -13.29
C ASP A 85 -1.30 8.82 -13.79
N THR A 86 -2.09 7.83 -14.18
CA THR A 86 -1.58 6.50 -14.50
C THR A 86 -2.50 5.76 -15.46
N SER A 87 -1.96 4.77 -16.17
CA SER A 87 -2.70 3.89 -17.07
C SER A 87 -2.35 2.43 -16.80
N MET A 88 -2.95 1.51 -17.57
CA MET A 88 -2.64 0.08 -17.45
C MET A 88 -1.19 -0.24 -17.88
N GLU A 89 -0.60 0.55 -18.77
CA GLU A 89 0.77 0.31 -19.27
C GLU A 89 1.81 0.41 -18.15
N GLU A 90 1.61 1.32 -17.19
CA GLU A 90 2.47 1.50 -16.02
C GLU A 90 2.46 0.28 -15.10
N TYR A 91 1.43 -0.57 -15.19
CA TYR A 91 1.28 -1.81 -14.42
C TYR A 91 1.79 -3.06 -15.15
N GLU A 92 2.28 -2.92 -16.38
CA GLU A 92 2.88 -4.03 -17.15
C GLU A 92 3.96 -4.81 -16.37
N PRO A 93 4.86 -4.18 -15.58
CA PRO A 93 5.85 -4.93 -14.80
C PRO A 93 5.22 -5.89 -13.78
N VAL A 94 4.03 -5.56 -13.26
CA VAL A 94 3.29 -6.44 -12.34
C VAL A 94 2.63 -7.57 -13.14
N ILE A 95 1.98 -7.24 -14.26
CA ILE A 95 1.32 -8.19 -15.15
C ILE A 95 2.30 -9.26 -15.64
N MET A 96 3.49 -8.84 -16.12
CA MET A 96 4.54 -9.75 -16.56
C MET A 96 4.95 -10.75 -15.46
N ARG A 97 5.06 -10.30 -14.20
CA ARG A 97 5.44 -11.18 -13.08
C ARG A 97 4.36 -12.19 -12.73
N LEU A 98 3.09 -11.80 -12.86
CA LEU A 98 1.98 -12.73 -12.65
C LEU A 98 1.93 -13.77 -13.78
N ASN A 99 2.14 -13.34 -15.03
CA ASN A 99 2.24 -14.23 -16.19
C ASN A 99 3.41 -15.21 -16.07
N ASP A 100 4.58 -14.76 -15.62
CA ASP A 100 5.75 -15.62 -15.36
C ASP A 100 5.45 -16.74 -14.34
N LEU A 101 4.52 -16.48 -13.42
CA LEU A 101 4.05 -17.43 -12.40
C LEU A 101 2.86 -18.28 -12.86
N GLY A 102 2.36 -18.07 -14.08
CA GLY A 102 1.16 -18.73 -14.60
C GLY A 102 -0.12 -18.31 -13.90
N ILE A 103 -0.15 -17.10 -13.32
CA ILE A 103 -1.33 -16.52 -12.67
C ILE A 103 -2.05 -15.63 -13.67
N GLU A 104 -3.26 -16.01 -14.04
CA GLU A 104 -4.18 -15.16 -14.81
C GLU A 104 -5.00 -14.32 -13.83
N LEU A 105 -4.97 -12.99 -14.00
CA LEU A 105 -5.90 -12.10 -13.31
C LEU A 105 -7.29 -12.30 -13.91
N GLY A 106 -8.30 -12.48 -13.06
CA GLY A 106 -9.67 -12.74 -13.50
C GLY A 106 -10.24 -11.64 -14.41
N GLU A 107 -11.22 -12.02 -15.25
CA GLU A 107 -11.98 -11.13 -16.13
C GLU A 107 -12.79 -10.06 -15.40
#